data_AF-A0AAW1K481-F1
#
_entry.id   AF-A0AAW1K481-F1
#
_cell.length_a   1.000
_cell.length_b   1.000
_cell.length_c   1.000
_cell.angle_alpha   90.00
_cell.angle_beta   90.00
_cell.angle_gamma   90.00
#
_symmetry.space_group_name_H-M   'P 1'
#
loop_
_entity.id
_entity.type
_entity.pdbx_description
1 polymer ?
#
loop_
_entity_poly.entity_id
_entity_poly.type
_entity_poly.pdbx_seq_one_letter_code
_entity_poly.pdbx_strand_id
1 'polypeptide(L)'
;MSHYRDFKSLITSLKNEFISTLNDFKMDLNEKFATFKQEINQKLSCNSGQNLGMEDIMEEVHLRHSKQQNLIVFGMPEQPVTLQRDAAIEADAAEVRLVLQTCAPTLDICSTQSSRIGRLNASSVTPRPLRVTLSSVNDVHTIMRNAAKLRQV
;
A
#
# COMPACT_ATOMS: atom_id res chain seq x y z
N MET A 1 40.98 29.69 -69.36
CA MET A 1 41.34 28.95 -68.12
C MET A 1 41.05 29.70 -66.81
N SER A 2 40.83 31.03 -66.79
CA SER A 2 40.56 31.79 -65.55
C SER A 2 39.25 31.40 -64.84
N HIS A 3 38.14 31.27 -65.58
CA HIS A 3 36.81 31.00 -65.01
C HIS A 3 36.69 29.68 -64.23
N TYR A 4 37.52 28.67 -64.55
CA TYR A 4 37.51 27.39 -63.83
C TYR A 4 38.13 27.49 -62.44
N ARG A 5 39.06 28.43 -62.24
CA ARG A 5 39.71 28.68 -60.94
C ARG A 5 38.74 29.35 -59.96
N ASP A 6 37.95 30.29 -60.48
CA ASP A 6 36.93 31.02 -59.71
C ASP A 6 35.78 30.09 -59.28
N PHE A 7 35.35 29.21 -60.19
CA PHE A 7 34.34 28.19 -59.88
C PHE A 7 34.81 27.19 -58.82
N LYS A 8 36.08 26.75 -58.88
CA LYS A 8 36.66 25.87 -57.86
C LYS A 8 36.76 26.56 -56.49
N SER A 9 37.12 27.85 -56.48
CA SER A 9 37.14 28.66 -55.25
C SER A 9 35.75 28.77 -54.63
N LEU A 10 34.72 29.05 -55.45
CA LEU A 10 33.33 29.13 -55.00
C LEU A 10 32.86 27.81 -54.38
N ILE A 11 33.12 26.67 -55.03
CA ILE A 11 32.76 25.35 -54.49
C ILE A 11 33.45 25.09 -53.14
N THR A 12 34.73 25.42 -53.02
CA THR A 12 35.46 25.24 -51.76
C THR A 12 34.89 26.13 -50.65
N SER A 13 34.55 27.39 -50.96
CA SER A 13 33.92 28.30 -50.01
C SER A 13 32.58 27.75 -49.50
N LEU A 14 31.73 27.30 -50.43
CA LEU A 14 30.39 26.77 -50.11
C LEU A 14 30.46 25.48 -49.30
N LYS A 15 31.44 24.61 -49.58
CA LYS A 15 31.71 23.42 -48.77
C LYS A 15 32.14 23.77 -47.35
N ASN A 16 33.03 24.74 -47.19
CA ASN A 16 33.52 25.14 -45.87
C ASN A 16 32.40 25.77 -45.04
N GLU A 17 31.55 26.59 -45.65
CA GLU A 17 30.38 27.19 -44.99
C GLU A 17 29.39 26.12 -44.52
N PHE A 18 29.10 25.14 -45.37
CA PHE A 18 28.23 24.01 -45.02
C PHE A 18 28.80 23.14 -43.89
N ILE A 19 30.11 22.89 -43.90
CA ILE A 19 30.79 22.15 -42.84
C ILE A 19 30.72 22.93 -41.52
N SER A 20 30.90 24.25 -41.56
CA SER A 20 30.78 25.11 -40.38
C SER A 20 29.38 25.01 -39.76
N THR A 21 28.34 25.17 -40.58
CA THR A 21 26.95 25.10 -40.11
C THR A 21 26.59 23.74 -39.53
N LEU A 22 27.11 22.65 -40.11
CA LEU A 22 26.93 21.31 -39.56
C LEU A 22 27.61 21.13 -38.20
N ASN A 23 28.80 21.70 -38.01
CA ASN A 23 29.51 21.63 -36.74
C ASN A 23 28.79 22.43 -35.65
N ASP A 24 28.29 23.63 -35.99
CA ASP A 24 27.51 24.47 -35.07
C ASP A 24 26.23 23.75 -34.63
N PHE A 25 25.51 23.14 -35.58
CA PHE A 25 24.31 22.36 -35.28
C PHE A 25 24.61 21.14 -34.39
N LYS A 26 25.73 20.46 -34.65
CA LYS A 26 26.18 19.33 -33.82
C LYS A 26 26.54 19.77 -32.41
N MET A 27 27.14 20.94 -32.23
CA MET A 27 27.42 21.51 -30.91
C MET A 27 26.14 21.84 -30.16
N ASP A 28 25.19 22.54 -30.78
CA ASP A 28 23.89 22.87 -30.17
C ASP A 28 23.11 21.63 -29.72
N LEU A 29 23.09 20.57 -30.54
CA LEU A 29 22.47 19.30 -30.15
C LEU A 29 23.16 18.66 -28.94
N ASN A 30 24.49 18.64 -28.91
CA ASN A 30 25.22 18.06 -27.78
C ASN A 30 25.00 18.84 -26.49
N GLU A 31 24.92 20.17 -26.56
CA GLU A 31 24.61 21.02 -25.41
C GLU A 31 23.19 20.77 -24.89
N LYS A 32 22.21 20.66 -25.78
CA LYS A 32 20.83 20.28 -25.44
C LYS A 32 20.74 18.88 -24.82
N PHE A 33 21.51 17.93 -25.32
CA PHE A 33 21.58 16.60 -24.72
C PHE A 33 22.23 16.61 -23.33
N ALA A 34 23.28 17.41 -23.13
CA ALA A 34 23.97 17.53 -21.85
C ALA A 34 23.04 18.16 -20.79
N THR A 35 22.38 19.26 -21.12
CA THR A 35 21.40 19.92 -20.25
C THR A 35 20.22 19.00 -19.92
N PHE A 36 19.64 18.31 -20.91
CA PHE A 36 18.55 17.36 -20.66
C PHE A 36 18.96 16.20 -19.75
N LYS A 37 20.17 15.64 -19.93
CA LYS A 37 20.70 14.62 -19.02
C LYS A 37 20.90 15.16 -17.60
N GLN A 38 21.35 16.39 -17.47
CA GLN A 38 21.55 17.04 -16.17
C GLN A 38 20.21 17.26 -15.46
N GLU A 39 19.17 17.74 -16.16
CA GLU A 39 17.83 17.91 -15.60
C GLU A 39 17.22 16.59 -15.10
N ILE A 40 17.37 15.50 -15.86
CA ILE A 40 16.89 14.18 -15.44
C ILE A 40 17.60 13.73 -14.17
N ASN A 41 18.93 13.81 -14.13
CA ASN A 41 19.69 13.41 -12.95
C ASN A 41 19.37 14.26 -11.73
N GLN A 42 19.11 15.56 -11.92
CA GLN A 42 18.69 16.44 -10.84
C GLN A 42 17.30 16.05 -10.31
N LYS A 43 16.32 15.80 -11.19
CA LYS A 43 14.98 15.34 -10.78
C LYS A 43 15.03 14.00 -10.05
N LEU A 44 15.90 13.07 -10.47
CA LEU A 44 16.09 11.78 -9.81
C LEU A 44 16.76 11.92 -8.43
N SER A 45 17.76 12.78 -8.29
CA SER A 45 18.43 13.05 -7.01
C SER A 45 17.55 13.83 -6.02
N CYS A 46 16.59 14.63 -6.47
CA CYS A 46 15.65 15.33 -5.59
C CYS A 46 14.53 14.41 -5.04
N ASN A 47 14.17 13.34 -5.77
CA ASN A 47 13.09 12.43 -5.37
C ASN A 47 13.52 11.28 -4.46
N SER A 48 14.81 10.94 -4.41
CA SER A 48 15.32 9.84 -3.58
C SER A 48 15.18 10.07 -2.07
N GLY A 49 14.99 11.32 -1.62
CA GLY A 49 14.66 11.65 -0.23
C GLY A 49 13.17 11.59 0.12
N GLN A 50 12.26 11.60 -0.86
CA GLN A 50 10.80 11.59 -0.64
C GLN A 50 10.18 10.18 -0.68
N ASN A 51 10.84 9.21 -1.31
CA ASN A 51 10.31 7.85 -1.43
C ASN A 51 10.24 7.08 -0.10
N LEU A 52 11.08 7.41 0.89
CA LEU A 52 10.97 6.85 2.23
C LEU A 52 9.64 7.24 2.89
N GLY A 53 9.13 8.44 2.63
CA GLY A 53 7.84 8.86 3.16
C GLY A 53 6.65 8.21 2.46
N MET A 54 6.75 7.89 1.16
CA MET A 54 5.61 7.35 0.42
C MET A 54 5.33 5.88 0.76
N GLU A 55 6.38 5.07 0.96
CA GLU A 55 6.23 3.68 1.42
C GLU A 55 5.62 3.65 2.83
N ASP A 56 6.13 4.45 3.76
CA ASP A 56 5.59 4.56 5.12
C ASP A 56 4.12 5.02 5.11
N ILE A 57 3.76 5.95 4.21
CA ILE A 57 2.37 6.40 4.04
C ILE A 57 1.50 5.26 3.49
N MET A 58 1.98 4.51 2.50
CA MET A 58 1.23 3.38 1.94
C MET A 58 1.02 2.28 2.99
N GLU A 59 2.05 1.97 3.78
CA GLU A 59 1.97 1.00 4.87
C GLU A 59 0.97 1.46 5.95
N GLU A 60 1.03 2.72 6.37
CA GLU A 60 0.10 3.27 7.36
C GLU A 60 -1.35 3.28 6.86
N VAL A 61 -1.58 3.64 5.59
CA VAL A 61 -2.91 3.59 4.96
C VAL A 61 -3.43 2.15 4.93
N HIS A 62 -2.57 1.19 4.56
CA HIS A 62 -2.92 -0.22 4.55
C HIS A 62 -3.25 -0.74 5.96
N LEU A 63 -2.45 -0.39 6.96
CA LEU A 63 -2.68 -0.73 8.36
C LEU A 63 -3.98 -0.15 8.89
N ARG A 64 -4.30 1.11 8.55
CA ARG A 64 -5.58 1.75 8.93
C ARG A 64 -6.76 1.03 8.30
N HIS A 65 -6.67 0.71 7.01
CA HIS A 65 -7.73 0.00 6.31
C HIS A 65 -7.95 -1.41 6.90
N SER A 66 -6.88 -2.14 7.19
CA SER A 66 -6.96 -3.44 7.87
C SER A 66 -7.60 -3.34 9.27
N LYS A 67 -7.29 -2.28 10.02
CA LYS A 67 -7.89 -2.06 11.36
C LYS A 67 -9.40 -1.80 11.31
N GLN A 68 -9.93 -1.24 10.22
CA GLN A 68 -11.37 -0.98 10.07
C GLN A 68 -12.21 -2.25 9.89
N GLN A 69 -11.59 -3.36 9.50
CA GLN A 69 -12.25 -4.66 9.38
C GLN A 69 -12.28 -5.44 10.71
N ASN A 70 -11.70 -4.89 11.77
CA ASN A 70 -11.59 -5.56 13.06
C ASN A 70 -12.70 -5.15 14.02
N LEU A 71 -13.32 -6.15 14.65
CA LEU A 71 -14.22 -6.01 15.79
C LEU A 71 -13.51 -6.47 17.07
N ILE A 72 -13.77 -5.78 18.18
CA ILE A 72 -13.30 -6.21 19.50
C ILE A 72 -14.52 -6.65 20.31
N VAL A 73 -14.55 -7.92 20.69
CA VAL A 73 -15.61 -8.52 21.50
C VAL A 73 -15.11 -8.69 22.93
N PHE A 74 -15.85 -8.13 23.88
CA PHE A 74 -15.56 -8.21 25.31
C PHE A 74 -16.50 -9.21 25.99
N GLY A 75 -16.08 -9.74 27.15
CA GLY A 75 -16.94 -10.58 27.99
C GLY A 75 -17.07 -12.04 27.54
N MET A 76 -16.36 -12.45 26.49
CA MET A 76 -16.34 -13.86 26.04
C MET A 76 -15.60 -14.74 27.05
N PRO A 77 -16.17 -15.85 27.54
CA PRO A 77 -15.53 -16.75 28.49
C PRO A 77 -14.15 -17.23 28.00
N GLU A 78 -13.13 -17.33 28.86
CA GLU A 78 -11.84 -17.88 28.43
C GLU A 78 -11.89 -19.40 28.25
N GLN A 79 -11.20 -19.91 27.24
CA GLN A 79 -11.05 -21.35 27.03
C GLN A 79 -10.16 -21.97 28.12
N PRO A 80 -10.46 -23.21 28.57
CA PRO A 80 -9.65 -23.90 29.57
C PRO A 80 -8.19 -24.03 29.15
N VAL A 81 -7.26 -23.83 30.09
CA VAL A 81 -5.81 -23.98 29.85
C VAL A 81 -5.42 -25.41 29.47
N THR A 82 -6.26 -26.38 29.80
CA THR A 82 -6.08 -27.80 29.47
C THR A 82 -6.34 -28.12 28.00
N LEU A 83 -7.02 -27.22 27.27
CA LEU A 83 -7.37 -27.43 25.87
C LEU A 83 -6.15 -27.20 24.98
N GLN A 84 -5.98 -28.04 23.95
CA GLN A 84 -4.93 -27.80 22.95
C GLN A 84 -5.20 -26.48 22.21
N ARG A 85 -4.12 -25.81 21.82
CA ARG A 85 -4.17 -24.46 21.20
C ARG A 85 -5.16 -24.37 20.04
N ASP A 86 -5.10 -25.32 19.10
CA ASP A 86 -5.94 -25.27 17.90
C ASP A 86 -7.42 -25.50 18.22
N ALA A 87 -7.70 -26.40 19.16
CA ALA A 87 -9.05 -26.63 19.65
C ALA A 87 -9.60 -25.40 20.41
N ALA A 88 -8.74 -24.66 21.13
CA ALA A 88 -9.14 -23.43 21.81
C ALA A 88 -9.45 -22.30 20.82
N ILE A 89 -8.67 -22.21 19.72
CA ILE A 89 -8.93 -21.26 18.64
C ILE A 89 -10.26 -21.57 17.95
N GLU A 90 -10.54 -22.85 17.66
CA GLU A 90 -11.81 -23.26 17.03
C GLU A 90 -13.01 -23.02 17.94
N ALA A 91 -12.87 -23.26 19.25
CA ALA A 91 -13.91 -22.96 20.24
C ALA A 91 -14.22 -21.46 20.28
N ASP A 92 -13.19 -20.60 20.37
CA ASP A 92 -13.35 -19.14 20.30
C ASP A 92 -14.02 -18.72 18.97
N ALA A 93 -13.62 -19.31 17.85
CA ALA A 93 -14.21 -19.03 16.54
C ALA A 93 -15.68 -19.46 16.47
N ALA A 94 -16.03 -20.62 17.04
CA ALA A 94 -17.41 -21.10 17.11
C ALA A 94 -18.31 -20.16 17.93
N GLU A 95 -17.86 -19.72 19.10
CA GLU A 95 -18.61 -18.78 19.92
C GLU A 95 -18.76 -17.41 19.23
N VAL A 96 -17.69 -16.90 18.62
CA VAL A 96 -17.75 -15.66 17.84
C VAL A 96 -18.76 -15.79 16.70
N ARG A 97 -18.76 -16.90 15.95
CA ARG A 97 -19.73 -17.13 14.87
C ARG A 97 -21.17 -17.04 15.38
N LEU A 98 -21.47 -17.62 16.54
CA LEU A 98 -22.80 -17.54 17.16
C LEU A 98 -23.22 -16.10 17.45
N VAL A 99 -22.31 -15.31 18.05
CA VAL A 99 -22.56 -13.89 18.36
C VAL A 99 -22.80 -13.08 17.09
N LEU A 100 -21.97 -13.28 16.06
CA LEU A 100 -22.08 -12.57 14.80
C LEU A 100 -23.36 -12.96 14.03
N GLN A 101 -23.71 -14.24 13.99
CA GLN A 101 -24.95 -14.74 13.39
C GLN A 101 -26.20 -14.14 14.06
N THR A 102 -26.15 -13.95 15.38
CA THR A 102 -27.23 -13.29 16.12
C THR A 102 -27.42 -11.84 15.70
N CYS A 103 -26.32 -11.11 15.48
CA CYS A 103 -26.37 -9.72 15.03
C CYS A 103 -26.83 -9.59 13.57
N ALA A 104 -26.35 -10.49 12.71
CA ALA A 104 -26.56 -10.41 11.27
C ALA A 104 -26.59 -11.82 10.64
N PRO A 105 -27.77 -12.49 10.63
CA PRO A 105 -27.91 -13.88 10.18
C PRO A 105 -27.58 -14.11 8.70
N THR A 106 -27.62 -13.05 7.89
CA THR A 106 -27.41 -13.12 6.43
C THR A 106 -25.95 -12.93 6.02
N LEU A 107 -25.05 -12.63 6.97
CA LEU A 107 -23.63 -12.45 6.66
C LEU A 107 -22.96 -13.81 6.49
N ASP A 108 -22.05 -13.89 5.51
CA ASP A 108 -21.12 -15.01 5.42
C ASP A 108 -20.00 -14.80 6.44
N ILE A 109 -19.97 -15.66 7.47
CA ILE A 109 -19.03 -15.57 8.60
C ILE A 109 -18.01 -16.73 8.50
N CYS A 110 -18.01 -17.52 7.43
CA CYS A 110 -17.14 -18.69 7.31
C CYS A 110 -15.65 -18.33 7.27
N SER A 111 -15.32 -17.14 6.78
CA SER A 111 -13.94 -16.66 6.58
C SER A 111 -13.38 -15.84 7.76
N THR A 112 -14.14 -15.66 8.85
CA THR A 112 -13.70 -14.76 9.92
C THR A 112 -12.56 -15.34 10.73
N GLN A 113 -11.56 -14.51 11.03
CA GLN A 113 -10.44 -14.89 11.90
C GLN A 113 -10.63 -14.30 13.29
N SER A 114 -10.46 -15.10 14.34
CA SER A 114 -10.55 -14.66 15.73
C SER A 114 -9.27 -14.91 16.49
N SER A 115 -8.85 -13.95 17.32
CA SER A 115 -7.67 -14.06 18.16
C SER A 115 -7.83 -13.27 19.46
N ARG A 116 -7.53 -13.89 20.61
CA ARG A 116 -7.49 -13.20 21.92
C ARG A 116 -6.39 -12.14 21.95
N ILE A 117 -6.69 -10.97 22.49
CA ILE A 117 -5.73 -9.87 22.67
C ILE A 117 -5.07 -10.00 24.05
N GLY A 118 -3.74 -9.94 24.07
CA GLY A 118 -2.94 -9.92 25.29
C GLY A 118 -2.50 -11.30 25.77
N ARG A 119 -1.67 -11.32 26.83
CA ARG A 119 -1.13 -12.55 27.42
C ARG A 119 -2.14 -13.18 28.36
N LEU A 120 -2.23 -14.52 28.33
CA LEU A 120 -3.07 -15.27 29.26
C LEU A 120 -2.64 -14.96 30.71
N ASN A 121 -3.60 -14.60 31.54
CA ASN A 121 -3.38 -14.34 32.96
C ASN A 121 -4.43 -15.12 33.76
N ALA A 122 -4.02 -16.25 34.33
CA ALA A 122 -4.90 -17.15 35.08
C ALA A 122 -5.51 -16.50 36.34
N SER A 123 -4.89 -15.42 36.84
CA SER A 123 -5.39 -14.67 38.00
C SER A 123 -6.32 -13.52 37.61
N SER A 124 -6.56 -13.29 36.32
CA SER A 124 -7.42 -12.21 35.85
C SER A 124 -8.89 -12.58 36.05
N VAL A 125 -9.64 -11.70 36.71
CA VAL A 125 -11.10 -11.84 36.86
C VAL A 125 -11.81 -11.53 35.54
N THR A 126 -11.23 -10.65 34.71
CA THR A 126 -11.82 -10.25 33.43
C THR A 126 -11.26 -11.07 32.29
N PRO A 127 -12.11 -11.69 31.45
CA PRO A 127 -11.63 -12.44 30.29
C PRO A 127 -11.00 -11.51 29.26
N ARG A 128 -10.02 -12.04 28.51
CA ARG A 128 -9.35 -11.28 27.46
C ARG A 128 -10.30 -10.97 26.30
N PRO A 129 -10.22 -9.76 25.71
CA PRO A 129 -10.99 -9.43 24.51
C PRO A 129 -10.60 -10.32 23.34
N LEU A 130 -11.58 -10.59 22.47
CA LEU A 130 -11.39 -11.27 21.19
C LEU A 130 -11.36 -10.24 20.06
N ARG A 131 -10.26 -10.20 19.30
CA ARG A 131 -10.21 -9.52 18.01
C ARG A 131 -10.81 -10.44 16.96
N VAL A 132 -11.76 -9.94 16.20
CA VAL A 132 -12.38 -10.64 15.08
C VAL A 132 -12.16 -9.83 13.81
N THR A 133 -11.56 -10.41 12.80
CA THR A 133 -11.32 -9.77 11.50
C THR A 133 -12.35 -10.28 10.50
N LEU A 134 -13.15 -9.35 9.96
CA LEU A 134 -14.16 -9.63 8.92
C LEU A 134 -13.59 -9.39 7.52
N SER A 135 -14.27 -9.91 6.50
CA SER A 135 -13.88 -9.68 5.10
C SER A 135 -14.18 -8.26 4.62
N SER A 136 -15.19 -7.58 5.19
CA SER A 136 -15.61 -6.25 4.75
C SER A 136 -15.87 -5.30 5.93
N VAL A 137 -15.55 -4.02 5.72
CA VAL A 137 -15.86 -2.93 6.67
C VAL A 137 -17.37 -2.72 6.79
N ASN A 138 -18.14 -3.01 5.72
CA ASN A 138 -19.60 -2.92 5.76
C ASN A 138 -20.22 -3.93 6.72
N ASP A 139 -19.62 -5.11 6.85
CA ASP A 139 -20.07 -6.15 7.77
C ASP A 139 -19.85 -5.71 9.22
N VAL A 140 -18.71 -5.09 9.49
CA VAL A 140 -18.40 -4.46 10.80
C VAL A 140 -19.48 -3.46 11.16
N HIS A 141 -19.80 -2.53 10.25
CA HIS A 141 -20.85 -1.54 10.49
C HIS A 141 -22.23 -2.15 10.70
N THR A 142 -22.57 -3.19 9.93
CA THR A 142 -23.85 -3.91 10.05
C THR A 142 -23.97 -4.57 11.43
N ILE A 143 -22.91 -5.25 11.87
CA ILE A 143 -22.86 -5.90 13.18
C ILE A 143 -22.93 -4.87 14.30
N MET A 144 -22.15 -3.78 14.21
CA MET A 144 -22.17 -2.70 15.20
C MET A 144 -23.56 -2.04 15.32
N ARG A 145 -24.27 -1.83 14.20
CA ARG A 145 -25.63 -1.28 14.21
C ARG A 145 -26.63 -2.25 14.85
N ASN A 146 -26.43 -3.55 14.66
CA ASN A 146 -27.32 -4.59 15.20
C ASN A 146 -26.91 -5.11 16.58
N ALA A 147 -25.79 -4.65 17.15
CA ALA A 147 -25.25 -5.13 18.43
C ALA A 147 -26.25 -5.01 19.60
N ALA A 148 -27.22 -4.08 19.52
CA ALA A 148 -28.29 -3.95 20.50
C ALA A 148 -29.16 -5.22 20.63
N LYS A 149 -29.26 -6.04 19.58
CA LYS A 149 -30.00 -7.31 19.58
C LYS A 149 -29.40 -8.33 20.56
N LEU A 150 -28.09 -8.25 20.84
CA LEU A 150 -27.42 -9.13 21.81
C LEU A 150 -27.89 -8.92 23.25
N ARG A 151 -28.58 -7.82 23.56
CA ARG A 151 -29.14 -7.58 24.90
C ARG A 151 -30.46 -8.31 25.15
N GLN A 152 -31.07 -8.86 24.09
CA GLN A 152 -32.37 -9.54 24.14
C GLN A 152 -32.22 -11.06 24.19
N VAL A 153 -30.99 -11.56 24.13
CA VAL A 153 -30.60 -12.97 24.22
C VAL A 153 -29.97 -13.20 25.59
#